data_AF-A0A955STL8-F1
#
_entry.id   AF-A0A955STL8-F1
#
_cell.length_a   1.000
_cell.length_b   1.000
_cell.length_c   1.000
_cell.angle_alpha   90.00
_cell.angle_beta   90.00
_cell.angle_gamma   90.00
#
_symmetry.space_group_name_H-M   'P 1'
#
loop_
_entity.id
_entity.type
_entity.pdbx_description
1 polymer ?
#
loop_
_entity_poly.entity_id
_entity_poly.type
_entity_poly.pdbx_seq_one_letter_code
_entity_poly.pdbx_strand_id
1 'polypeptide(L)' 'MRITVDVDDRKLRDILKVTGIKKKSPAINHVLDEYLRESRLRMTLKKVRDGAVDYSLTNEELESGWDDDSD' A
#
# COMPACT_ATOMS: atom_id res chain seq x y z
N MET A 1 5.40 20.29 -2.43
CA MET A 1 4.98 20.82 -3.75
C MET A 1 3.53 21.29 -3.65
N ARG A 2 3.16 22.44 -4.23
CA ARG A 2 1.78 22.94 -4.23
C ARG A 2 1.33 23.13 -5.68
N ILE A 3 0.21 22.51 -6.02
CA ILE A 3 -0.40 22.58 -7.35
C ILE A 3 -1.90 22.83 -7.20
N THR A 4 -2.54 23.33 -8.24
CA THR A 4 -3.99 23.45 -8.33
C THR A 4 -4.51 22.29 -9.17
N VAL A 5 -5.47 21.55 -8.63
CA VAL A 5 -6.16 20.46 -9.32
C VAL A 5 -7.64 20.72 -9.27
N ASP A 6 -8.33 20.43 -10.38
CA ASP A 6 -9.78 20.46 -10.43
C ASP A 6 -10.34 19.13 -9.89
N VAL A 7 -11.30 19.22 -8.98
CA VAL A 7 -11.89 18.06 -8.30
C VAL A 7 -13.39 18.28 -8.23
N ASP A 8 -14.14 17.35 -8.82
CA ASP A 8 -15.61 17.35 -8.77
C ASP A 8 -16.12 17.41 -7.32
N ASP A 9 -17.10 18.28 -7.08
CA ASP A 9 -17.66 18.53 -5.75
C ASP A 9 -18.37 17.31 -5.14
N ARG A 10 -18.89 16.39 -5.95
CA ARG A 10 -19.48 15.14 -5.44
C ARG A 10 -18.34 14.24 -4.95
N LYS A 11 -17.29 14.08 -5.75
CA LYS A 11 -16.10 13.31 -5.37
C LYS A 11 -15.44 13.85 -4.11
N LEU A 12 -15.31 15.17 -3.97
CA LEU A 12 -14.76 15.78 -2.76
C LEU A 12 -15.62 15.49 -1.53
N ARG A 13 -16.95 15.60 -1.65
CA ARG A 13 -17.87 15.26 -0.55
C ARG A 13 -17.76 13.82 -0.13
N ASP A 14 -17.64 12.89 -1.09
CA ASP A 14 -17.45 11.47 -0.80
C ASP A 14 -16.12 11.23 -0.08
N ILE A 15 -15.03 11.87 -0.52
CA ILE A 15 -13.73 11.81 0.17
C ILE A 15 -13.84 12.29 1.62
N LEU A 16 -14.46 13.45 1.87
CA LEU A 16 -14.63 13.97 3.23
C LEU A 16 -15.48 13.04 4.10
N LYS A 17 -16.53 12.43 3.51
CA LYS A 17 -17.41 11.50 4.22
C LYS A 17 -16.70 10.20 4.58
N VAL A 18 -15.95 9.61 3.64
CA VAL A 18 -15.24 8.35 3.83
C VAL A 18 -14.07 8.51 4.79
N THR A 19 -13.31 9.60 4.66
CA THR A 19 -12.14 9.85 5.51
C THR A 19 -12.49 10.39 6.90
N GLY A 20 -13.68 10.98 7.08
CA GLY A 20 -14.06 11.71 8.30
C GLY A 20 -13.29 13.02 8.52
N ILE A 21 -12.39 13.39 7.60
CA ILE A 21 -11.56 14.58 7.70
C ILE A 21 -12.33 15.78 7.18
N LYS A 22 -12.50 16.83 8.00
CA LYS A 22 -13.27 18.03 7.64
C LYS A 22 -12.55 18.95 6.63
N LYS A 23 -11.22 18.95 6.64
CA LYS A 23 -10.40 19.85 5.80
C LYS A 23 -10.13 19.18 4.44
N LYS A 24 -10.42 19.89 3.35
CA LYS A 24 -10.27 19.41 1.96
C LYS A 24 -8.87 18.86 1.66
N SER A 25 -7.83 19.67 1.87
CA SER A 25 -6.46 19.28 1.51
C SER A 25 -5.96 18.07 2.31
N PRO A 26 -6.08 18.01 3.64
CA PRO A 26 -5.71 16.81 4.40
C PRO A 26 -6.48 15.55 3.99
N ALA A 27 -7.78 15.67 3.66
CA ALA A 27 -8.57 14.52 3.22
C ALA A 27 -8.10 13.96 1.88
N ILE A 28 -7.82 14.85 0.92
CA ILE A 28 -7.29 14.47 -0.40
C ILE A 28 -5.92 13.81 -0.25
N ASN A 29 -5.02 14.41 0.54
CA ASN A 29 -3.68 13.83 0.75
C ASN A 29 -3.77 12.44 1.38
N HIS A 30 -4.63 12.26 2.39
CA HIS A 30 -4.82 10.96 3.02
C HIS A 30 -5.28 9.88 2.03
N VAL A 31 -6.25 10.20 1.16
CA VAL A 31 -6.71 9.28 0.12
C VAL A 31 -5.61 8.95 -0.89
N LEU A 32 -4.79 9.93 -1.26
CA LEU A 32 -3.66 9.70 -2.17
C LEU A 32 -2.62 8.77 -1.55
N ASP A 33 -2.30 8.96 -0.27
CA ASP A 33 -1.34 8.13 0.46
C ASP A 33 -1.83 6.67 0.55
N GLU A 34 -3.10 6.47 0.89
CA GLU A 34 -3.70 5.14 0.96
C GLU A 34 -3.77 4.48 -0.43
N TYR A 35 -4.11 5.23 -1.48
CA TYR A 35 -4.09 4.69 -2.85
C TYR A 35 -2.69 4.22 -3.26
N LEU A 36 -1.65 4.99 -2.94
CA LEU A 36 -0.27 4.61 -3.23
C LEU A 36 0.15 3.37 -2.43
N ARG A 37 -0.25 3.28 -1.17
CA ARG A 37 -0.01 2.11 -0.32
C ARG A 37 -0.68 0.86 -0.89
N GLU A 38 -1.96 0.92 -1.22
CA GLU A 38 -2.70 -0.20 -1.81
C GLU A 38 -2.12 -0.61 -3.17
N SER A 39 -1.76 0.37 -4.01
CA SER A 39 -1.16 0.11 -5.32
C SER A 39 0.17 -0.64 -5.19
N ARG A 40 1.03 -0.21 -4.27
CA ARG A 40 2.29 -0.91 -3.96
C ARG A 40 2.04 -2.32 -3.45
N LEU A 41 1.11 -2.49 -2.52
CA LEU A 41 0.74 -3.82 -1.99
C LEU A 41 0.28 -4.76 -3.12
N ARG A 42 -0.63 -4.30 -3.99
CA ARG A 42 -1.12 -5.08 -5.14
C ARG A 42 0.01 -5.47 -6.09
N MET A 43 0.94 -4.56 -6.37
CA MET A 43 2.12 -4.85 -7.20
C MET A 43 3.02 -5.91 -6.55
N THR A 44 3.27 -5.79 -5.25
CA THR A 44 4.07 -6.79 -4.51
C THR A 44 3.39 -8.16 -4.52
N LEU A 45 2.10 -8.22 -4.22
CA LEU A 45 1.34 -9.48 -4.25
C LEU A 45 1.32 -10.09 -5.66
N LYS A 46 1.20 -9.27 -6.69
CA LYS A 46 1.29 -9.73 -8.08
C LYS A 46 2.67 -10.36 -8.36
N LYS A 47 3.77 -9.72 -7.95
CA LYS A 47 5.12 -10.27 -8.12
C LYS A 47 5.28 -11.62 -7.41
N VAL A 48 4.83 -11.70 -6.16
CA VAL A 48 4.84 -12.95 -5.37
C VAL A 48 4.06 -14.05 -6.10
N ARG A 49 2.83 -13.76 -6.50
CA ARG A 49 1.97 -14.73 -7.21
C ARG A 49 2.57 -15.19 -8.53
N ASP A 50 3.15 -14.27 -9.29
CA ASP A 50 3.71 -14.56 -10.61
C ASP A 50 5.10 -15.24 -10.52
N GLY A 51 5.59 -15.57 -9.31
CA GLY A 51 6.90 -16.20 -9.08
C GLY A 51 8.08 -15.29 -9.45
N ALA A 52 7.82 -14.00 -9.69
CA ALA A 52 8.80 -13.01 -10.11
C ALA A 52 9.48 -12.33 -8.90
N VAL A 53 9.79 -13.13 -7.88
CA VAL A 53 10.51 -12.71 -6.69
C VAL A 53 11.78 -13.55 -6.61
N ASP A 54 12.91 -12.87 -6.65
CA ASP A 54 14.22 -13.47 -6.40
C ASP A 54 14.37 -13.64 -4.90
N TYR A 55 13.85 -14.75 -4.37
CA TYR A 55 14.01 -15.09 -2.97
C TYR A 55 15.49 -15.43 -2.74
N SER A 56 16.11 -14.76 -1.77
CA SER A 56 17.54 -14.93 -1.48
C SER A 56 17.91 -16.32 -0.95
N LEU A 57 16.92 -17.12 -0.54
CA LEU A 57 17.06 -18.46 -0.01
C LEU A 57 15.98 -19.36 -0.60
N THR A 58 16.32 -20.62 -0.79
CA THR A 58 15.34 -21.69 -1.04
C THR A 58 14.57 -22.03 0.23
N ASN A 59 13.43 -22.73 0.09
CA ASN A 59 12.65 -23.19 1.25
C ASN A 59 13.49 -24.04 2.21
N GLU A 60 14.31 -24.96 1.69
CA GLU A 60 15.14 -25.86 2.49
C GLU A 60 16.21 -25.10 3.31
N GLU A 61 16.85 -24.09 2.73
CA GLU A 61 17.81 -23.23 3.42
C GLU A 61 17.15 -22.36 4.51
N LEU A 62 15.90 -21.94 4.29
CA LEU A 62 15.16 -21.11 5.24
C LEU A 62 14.65 -21.95 6.42
N GLU A 63 14.16 -23.16 6.16
CA GLU A 63 13.66 -24.10 7.17
C GLU A 63 14.80 -24.66 8.05
N SER A 64 15.99 -24.87 7.50
CA SER A 64 17.16 -25.34 8.27
C SER A 64 17.59 -24.37 9.37
N GLY A 65 17.33 -23.07 9.22
CA GLY A 65 17.62 -22.07 10.24
C GLY A 65 16.57 -21.98 11.36
N TRP A 66 15.40 -22.60 11.20
CA TRP A 66 14.35 -22.61 12.22
C TRP A 66 14.56 -23.71 13.28
N ASP A 67 15.25 -24.80 12.91
CA ASP A 67 15.57 -25.90 13.81
C ASP A 67 16.70 -25.56 14.82
N ASP A 68 17.50 -24.52 14.55
CA ASP A 68 18.67 -24.13 15.36
C ASP A 68 18.32 -23.20 16.56
N ASP A 69 17.14 -22.56 16.55
CA ASP A 69 16.63 -21.68 17.62
C ASP A 69 15.75 -22.41 18.65
N SER A 70 15.66 -23.76 18.59
CA SER A 70 14.74 -24.59 19.40
C SER A 70 15.38 -25.31 20.60
N ASP A 71 16.63 -24.98 20.98
CA ASP A 71 17.34 -25.55 22.16
C ASP A 71 17.55 -24.53 23.30
#